data_AF-A0A937RI80-F1
#
_entry.id   AF-A0A937RI80-F1
#
_cell.length_a   1.000
_cell.length_b   1.000
_cell.length_c   1.000
_cell.angle_alpha   90.00
_cell.angle_beta   90.00
_cell.angle_gamma   90.00
#
_symmetry.space_group_name_H-M   'P 1'
#
loop_
_entity.id
_entity.type
_entity.pdbx_description
1 polymer ?
#
loop_
_entity_poly.entity_id
_entity_poly.type
_entity_poly.pdbx_seq_one_letter_code
_entity_poly.pdbx_strand_id
1 'polypeptide(L)'
;MRADGTVPVRIDGLSGVTRAAGGADFTLVLSTDGGAVGKVLGWGCNALGQLGIGNTQDTATPTAAVGAPDDFVDLDAGNNHALARRPDGTAWSWGSNSSGRLGLGPTAPAFVPVATQIPGLSGVPAMAAGHLFSLAIARPEQVAKPLPNPGSGEPPVDEQAPPSDEPECPLAVPDCDHP
;
A
#
# COMPACT_ATOMS: atom_id res chain seq x y z
N MET A 1 12.76 22.43 20.26
CA MET A 1 12.78 21.78 21.59
C MET A 1 14.13 21.09 21.74
N ARG A 2 14.98 21.47 22.69
CA ARG A 2 16.22 20.73 23.02
C ARG A 2 16.23 20.51 24.53
N ALA A 3 15.69 19.38 24.95
CA ALA A 3 16.07 18.76 26.21
C ALA A 3 17.32 17.92 25.94
N ASP A 4 18.18 17.76 26.92
CA ASP A 4 19.44 16.99 26.84
C ASP A 4 19.25 15.47 26.64
N GLY A 5 18.05 15.03 26.25
CA GLY A 5 17.75 13.66 25.82
C GLY A 5 17.64 12.64 26.95
N THR A 6 17.81 13.06 28.22
CA THR A 6 17.87 12.12 29.35
C THR A 6 16.62 12.08 30.22
N VAL A 7 15.69 13.03 30.01
CA VAL A 7 14.44 13.12 30.77
C VAL A 7 13.25 13.12 29.82
N PRO A 8 12.20 12.30 30.06
CA PRO A 8 10.96 12.37 29.29
C PRO A 8 10.36 13.78 29.33
N VAL A 9 10.06 14.32 28.15
CA VAL A 9 9.41 15.62 28.00
C VAL A 9 8.02 15.42 27.44
N ARG A 10 7.03 16.07 28.05
CA ARG A 10 5.68 16.13 27.49
C ARG A 10 5.71 16.92 26.19
N ILE A 11 5.13 16.37 25.13
CA ILE A 11 4.91 17.09 23.88
C ILE A 11 3.61 17.87 24.02
N ASP A 12 3.71 19.19 24.03
CA ASP A 12 2.55 20.08 24.04
C ASP A 12 1.81 20.03 22.69
N GLY A 13 0.50 20.27 22.72
CA GLY A 13 -0.34 20.25 21.51
C GLY A 13 -0.82 18.86 21.06
N LEU A 14 -0.47 17.79 21.77
CA LEU A 14 -1.06 16.46 21.59
C LEU A 14 -2.12 16.19 22.65
N SER A 15 -3.26 15.62 22.23
CA SER A 15 -4.38 15.35 23.15
C SER A 15 -5.07 14.01 22.82
N GLY A 16 -5.35 13.21 23.85
CA GLY A 16 -5.97 11.90 23.65
C GLY A 16 -5.18 10.97 22.71
N VAL A 17 -3.84 10.94 22.84
CA VAL A 17 -3.01 10.03 22.03
C VAL A 17 -3.31 8.58 22.43
N THR A 18 -3.74 7.75 21.46
CA THR A 18 -4.11 6.35 21.70
C THR A 18 -3.15 5.34 21.05
N ARG A 19 -2.32 5.79 20.11
CA ARG A 19 -1.24 5.02 19.48
C ARG A 19 -0.03 5.91 19.23
N ALA A 20 1.15 5.33 19.32
CA ALA A 20 2.39 5.90 18.84
C ALA A 20 3.15 4.82 18.05
N ALA A 21 3.75 5.20 16.93
CA ALA A 21 4.54 4.32 16.09
C ALA A 21 5.87 5.01 15.74
N GLY A 22 6.97 4.29 15.92
CA GLY A 22 8.31 4.77 15.59
C GLY A 22 8.85 4.03 14.38
N GLY A 23 9.26 4.78 13.36
CA GLY A 23 10.09 4.23 12.28
C GLY A 23 11.57 4.47 12.55
N ALA A 24 12.40 4.45 11.49
CA ALA A 24 13.85 4.56 11.63
C ALA A 24 14.26 5.89 12.28
N ASP A 25 13.77 7.01 11.76
CA ASP A 25 14.12 8.36 12.20
C ASP A 25 12.88 9.28 12.30
N PHE A 26 11.70 8.68 12.43
CA PHE A 26 10.44 9.42 12.51
C PHE A 26 9.49 8.81 13.52
N THR A 27 8.58 9.63 14.03
CA THR A 27 7.53 9.24 14.96
C THR A 27 6.20 9.66 14.39
N LEU A 28 5.21 8.78 14.53
CA LEU A 28 3.81 9.06 14.28
C LEU A 28 3.00 8.83 15.54
N VAL A 29 1.91 9.58 15.70
CA VAL A 29 0.94 9.37 16.77
C VAL A 29 -0.48 9.46 16.21
N LEU A 30 -1.39 8.70 16.81
CA LEU A 30 -2.82 8.82 16.60
C LEU A 30 -3.42 9.66 17.72
N SER A 31 -3.79 10.90 17.42
CA SER A 31 -4.43 11.85 18.33
C SER A 31 -5.94 11.81 18.15
N THR A 32 -6.68 11.35 19.16
CA THR A 32 -8.14 11.19 19.10
C THR A 32 -8.91 12.36 19.71
N ASP A 33 -8.19 13.30 20.35
CA ASP A 33 -8.77 14.40 21.12
C ASP A 33 -9.81 13.94 22.17
N GLY A 34 -9.62 12.71 22.68
CA GLY A 34 -10.51 12.08 23.66
C GLY A 34 -11.65 11.24 23.06
N GLY A 35 -11.75 11.18 21.72
CA GLY A 35 -12.70 10.34 21.00
C GLY A 35 -12.24 8.89 20.78
N ALA A 36 -13.02 8.14 20.00
CA ALA A 36 -12.71 6.76 19.63
C ALA A 36 -11.81 6.64 18.39
N VAL A 37 -11.73 7.71 17.59
CA VAL A 37 -11.00 7.78 16.32
C VAL A 37 -10.19 9.07 16.29
N GLY A 38 -9.21 9.19 15.40
CA GLY A 38 -8.34 10.35 15.40
C GLY A 38 -7.51 10.59 14.15
N LYS A 39 -6.73 11.67 14.24
CA LYS A 39 -5.80 12.12 13.20
C LYS A 39 -4.40 11.56 13.44
N VAL A 40 -3.67 11.34 12.36
CA VAL A 40 -2.24 11.01 12.45
C VAL A 40 -1.42 12.29 12.41
N LEU A 41 -0.56 12.46 13.41
CA LEU A 41 0.47 13.50 13.41
C LEU A 41 1.84 12.85 13.35
N GLY A 42 2.77 13.48 12.65
CA GLY A 42 4.13 12.98 12.49
C GLY A 42 5.20 14.06 12.67
N TRP A 43 6.39 13.61 13.08
CA TRP A 43 7.61 14.43 13.13
C TRP A 43 8.86 13.55 12.98
N GLY A 44 9.98 14.17 12.64
CA GLY A 44 11.26 13.54 12.33
C GLY A 44 11.60 13.62 10.84
N CYS A 45 12.37 12.63 10.38
CA CYS A 45 12.78 12.48 8.98
C CYS A 45 11.57 12.22 8.07
N ASN A 46 11.55 12.87 6.91
CA ASN A 46 10.48 12.79 5.92
C ASN A 46 10.99 12.68 4.47
N ALA A 47 12.26 12.33 4.26
CA ALA A 47 12.87 12.26 2.93
C ALA A 47 12.13 11.34 1.93
N LEU A 48 11.36 10.37 2.42
CA LEU A 48 10.55 9.43 1.63
C LEU A 48 9.04 9.65 1.85
N GLY A 49 8.63 10.78 2.41
CA GLY A 49 7.23 11.11 2.65
C GLY A 49 6.58 10.32 3.79
N GLN A 50 7.38 9.69 4.67
CA GLN A 50 6.90 8.81 5.75
C GLN A 50 6.04 9.50 6.81
N LEU A 51 6.05 10.84 6.86
CA LEU A 51 5.15 11.61 7.72
C LEU A 51 3.75 11.80 7.11
N GLY A 52 3.61 11.61 5.79
CA GLY A 52 2.32 11.75 5.10
C GLY A 52 1.83 13.20 4.98
N ILE A 53 2.71 14.19 5.17
CA ILE A 53 2.34 15.63 5.26
C ILE A 53 2.27 16.35 3.90
N GLY A 54 2.24 15.62 2.79
CA GLY A 54 2.11 16.16 1.43
C GLY A 54 3.40 16.66 0.79
N ASN A 55 4.53 16.49 1.47
CA ASN A 55 5.86 16.83 0.97
C ASN A 55 6.91 15.86 1.56
N THR A 56 8.19 16.10 1.25
CA THR A 56 9.33 15.31 1.72
C THR A 56 10.29 16.08 2.64
N GLN A 57 9.79 17.14 3.29
CA GLN A 57 10.59 17.95 4.20
C GLN A 57 10.48 17.43 5.63
N ASP A 58 11.63 17.28 6.30
CA ASP A 58 11.70 16.93 7.72
C ASP A 58 11.00 17.99 8.57
N THR A 59 10.39 17.58 9.68
CA THR A 59 9.78 18.51 10.64
C THR A 59 10.07 18.05 12.06
N ALA A 60 10.43 18.98 12.95
CA ALA A 60 10.73 18.67 14.34
C ALA A 60 9.51 18.83 15.28
N THR A 61 8.33 19.10 14.72
CA THR A 61 7.10 19.35 15.48
C THR A 61 5.95 18.51 14.92
N PRO A 62 5.02 18.06 15.77
CA PRO A 62 3.86 17.29 15.32
C PRO A 62 3.10 18.00 14.20
N THR A 63 3.03 17.36 13.04
CA THR A 63 2.40 17.89 11.83
C THR A 63 1.40 16.86 11.32
N ALA A 64 0.16 17.30 11.02
CA ALA A 64 -0.89 16.39 10.58
C ALA A 64 -0.59 15.79 9.18
N ALA A 65 -0.79 14.49 9.04
CA ALA A 65 -0.79 13.84 7.74
C ALA A 65 -1.98 14.36 6.89
N VAL A 66 -1.78 14.43 5.57
CA VAL A 66 -2.78 14.93 4.61
C VAL A 66 -3.18 13.82 3.64
N GLY A 67 -4.31 14.01 2.95
CA GLY A 67 -4.92 12.97 2.10
C GLY A 67 -5.63 11.88 2.91
N ALA A 68 -5.51 11.92 4.23
CA ALA A 68 -6.10 10.97 5.17
C ALA A 68 -7.43 11.52 5.73
N PRO A 69 -8.41 10.65 6.02
CA PRO A 69 -9.54 11.02 6.86
C PRO A 69 -9.13 11.13 8.34
N ASP A 70 -9.83 11.96 9.09
CA ASP A 70 -9.54 12.28 10.51
C ASP A 70 -10.11 11.23 11.50
N ASP A 71 -10.29 9.98 11.05
CA ASP A 71 -11.06 8.95 11.76
C ASP A 71 -10.34 7.58 11.85
N PHE A 72 -9.01 7.57 11.94
CA PHE A 72 -8.27 6.33 12.14
C PHE A 72 -8.42 5.77 13.56
N VAL A 73 -8.30 4.45 13.67
CA VAL A 73 -8.35 3.71 14.95
C VAL A 73 -7.07 2.92 15.25
N ASP A 74 -6.18 2.81 14.27
CA ASP A 74 -4.92 2.08 14.40
C ASP A 74 -3.86 2.72 13.52
N LEU A 75 -2.61 2.55 13.94
CA LEU A 75 -1.45 3.16 13.33
C LEU A 75 -0.23 2.28 13.57
N ASP A 76 0.56 2.04 12.53
CA ASP A 76 1.84 1.37 12.62
C ASP A 76 2.87 1.97 11.64
N ALA A 77 4.16 1.77 11.92
CA ALA A 77 5.26 2.33 11.15
C ALA A 77 6.38 1.31 10.93
N GLY A 78 6.83 1.18 9.68
CA GLY A 78 8.07 0.49 9.34
C GLY A 78 9.24 1.47 9.25
N ASN A 79 10.34 1.10 8.57
CA ASN A 79 11.53 1.95 8.52
C ASN A 79 11.25 3.36 8.00
N ASN A 80 10.54 3.45 6.87
CA ASN A 80 10.24 4.71 6.18
C ASN A 80 8.84 4.72 5.56
N HIS A 81 7.89 3.99 6.13
CA HIS A 81 6.51 3.95 5.66
C HIS A 81 5.58 3.72 6.83
N ALA A 82 4.30 4.00 6.63
CA ALA A 82 3.30 3.87 7.67
C ALA A 82 2.01 3.26 7.13
N LEU A 83 1.25 2.68 8.06
CA LEU A 83 -0.04 2.07 7.85
C LEU A 83 -1.03 2.65 8.85
N ALA A 84 -2.25 2.94 8.41
CA ALA A 84 -3.37 3.29 9.30
C ALA A 84 -4.66 2.63 8.82
N ARG A 85 -5.55 2.28 9.75
CA ARG A 85 -6.88 1.73 9.40
C ARG A 85 -8.01 2.47 10.07
N ARG A 86 -9.15 2.43 9.41
CA ARG A 86 -10.40 3.03 9.87
C ARG A 86 -11.31 1.99 10.54
N PRO A 87 -12.33 2.42 11.29
CA PRO A 87 -13.34 1.53 11.87
C PRO A 87 -14.06 0.67 10.82
N ASP A 88 -14.24 1.19 9.59
CA ASP A 88 -14.88 0.48 8.48
C ASP A 88 -14.00 -0.64 7.87
N GLY A 89 -12.79 -0.82 8.40
CA GLY A 89 -11.86 -1.86 7.95
C GLY A 89 -11.09 -1.50 6.68
N THR A 90 -11.20 -0.27 6.18
CA THR A 90 -10.31 0.23 5.12
C THR A 90 -8.92 0.52 5.67
N ALA A 91 -7.91 0.24 4.86
CA ALA A 91 -6.50 0.45 5.19
C ALA A 91 -5.89 1.53 4.30
N TRP A 92 -4.94 2.26 4.86
CA TRP A 92 -4.25 3.39 4.26
C TRP A 92 -2.75 3.24 4.45
N SER A 93 -1.97 3.69 3.49
CA SER A 93 -0.51 3.62 3.54
C SER A 93 0.14 4.84 2.88
N TRP A 94 1.35 5.17 3.33
CA TRP A 94 2.19 6.24 2.78
C TRP A 94 3.66 6.05 3.14
N GLY A 95 4.52 6.85 2.52
CA GLY A 95 5.97 6.81 2.67
C GLY A 95 6.66 6.04 1.55
N SER A 96 7.76 5.37 1.87
CA SER A 96 8.56 4.57 0.95
C SER A 96 7.78 3.39 0.36
N ASN A 97 7.93 3.18 -0.94
CA ASN A 97 7.32 2.10 -1.69
C ASN A 97 8.31 1.36 -2.62
N SER A 98 9.62 1.52 -2.42
CA SER A 98 10.64 0.92 -3.30
C SER A 98 10.57 -0.61 -3.40
N SER A 99 9.91 -1.27 -2.44
CA SER A 99 9.69 -2.73 -2.41
C SER A 99 8.22 -3.11 -2.58
N GLY A 100 7.35 -2.19 -2.99
CA GLY A 100 5.90 -2.42 -3.06
C GLY A 100 5.19 -2.47 -1.70
N ARG A 101 5.86 -2.05 -0.62
CA ARG A 101 5.39 -2.18 0.77
C ARG A 101 4.11 -1.39 1.09
N LEU A 102 3.69 -0.46 0.23
CA LEU A 102 2.43 0.27 0.42
C LEU A 102 1.20 -0.51 -0.07
N GLY A 103 1.37 -1.56 -0.88
CA GLY A 103 0.25 -2.34 -1.42
C GLY A 103 -0.60 -1.59 -2.46
N LEU A 104 -0.10 -0.50 -3.04
CA LEU A 104 -0.83 0.37 -3.98
C LEU A 104 -0.83 -0.14 -5.44
N GLY A 105 -0.33 -1.35 -5.68
CA GLY A 105 -0.22 -1.95 -7.01
C GLY A 105 1.07 -1.61 -7.76
N PRO A 106 1.26 -2.17 -8.97
CA PRO A 106 2.53 -2.17 -9.69
C PRO A 106 2.91 -0.82 -10.30
N THR A 107 1.95 0.09 -10.48
CA THR A 107 2.17 1.42 -11.08
C THR A 107 2.40 2.51 -10.03
N ALA A 108 2.40 2.14 -8.75
CA ALA A 108 2.61 3.09 -7.67
C ALA A 108 4.04 3.67 -7.71
N PRO A 109 4.21 4.96 -7.39
CA PRO A 109 5.53 5.58 -7.35
C PRO A 109 6.42 4.96 -6.27
N ALA A 110 7.72 5.24 -6.32
CA ALA A 110 8.71 4.73 -5.36
C ALA A 110 8.50 5.25 -3.92
N PHE A 111 7.71 6.31 -3.75
CA PHE A 111 7.21 6.80 -2.48
C PHE A 111 5.95 7.63 -2.67
N VAL A 112 5.12 7.75 -1.62
CA VAL A 112 3.86 8.49 -1.61
C VAL A 112 3.81 9.37 -0.37
N PRO A 113 3.89 10.71 -0.48
CA PRO A 113 3.98 11.61 0.69
C PRO A 113 2.60 11.98 1.29
N VAL A 114 1.53 11.31 0.88
CA VAL A 114 0.16 11.52 1.35
C VAL A 114 -0.46 10.18 1.72
N ALA A 115 -1.29 10.16 2.77
CA ALA A 115 -2.03 8.96 3.10
C ALA A 115 -2.93 8.56 1.92
N THR A 116 -2.78 7.32 1.44
CA THR A 116 -3.53 6.80 0.30
C THR A 116 -4.21 5.49 0.68
N GLN A 117 -5.48 5.35 0.34
CA GLN A 117 -6.23 4.13 0.61
C GLN A 117 -5.64 2.97 -0.21
N ILE A 118 -5.45 1.82 0.44
CA ILE A 118 -5.00 0.59 -0.22
C ILE A 118 -6.18 0.01 -1.03
N PRO A 119 -6.09 -0.07 -2.37
CA PRO A 119 -7.20 -0.55 -3.18
C PRO A 119 -7.53 -2.02 -2.90
N GLY A 120 -8.81 -2.35 -2.90
CA GLY A 120 -9.29 -3.74 -2.77
C GLY A 120 -9.13 -4.36 -1.38
N LEU A 121 -8.60 -3.61 -0.40
CA LEU A 121 -8.44 -4.08 0.97
C LEU A 121 -9.55 -3.50 1.86
N SER A 122 -10.43 -4.37 2.35
CA SER A 122 -11.51 -4.02 3.29
C SER A 122 -11.59 -5.03 4.44
N GLY A 123 -12.40 -4.73 5.46
CA GLY A 123 -12.62 -5.62 6.59
C GLY A 123 -11.36 -5.96 7.40
N VAL A 124 -10.33 -5.11 7.36
CA VAL A 124 -9.05 -5.33 8.04
C VAL A 124 -9.21 -5.11 9.54
N PRO A 125 -9.08 -6.14 10.39
CA PRO A 125 -9.17 -6.00 11.83
C PRO A 125 -7.84 -5.57 12.46
N ALA A 126 -6.71 -5.85 11.80
CA ALA A 126 -5.38 -5.54 12.28
C ALA A 126 -4.36 -5.47 11.13
N MET A 127 -3.32 -4.68 11.34
CA MET A 127 -2.19 -4.51 10.42
C MET A 127 -0.88 -4.49 11.21
N ALA A 128 0.23 -4.75 10.51
CA ALA A 128 1.57 -4.60 11.04
C ALA A 128 2.52 -4.09 9.95
N ALA A 129 3.45 -3.23 10.33
CA ALA A 129 4.52 -2.73 9.48
C ALA A 129 5.86 -3.32 9.94
N GLY A 130 6.46 -4.16 9.11
CA GLY A 130 7.85 -4.57 9.27
C GLY A 130 8.82 -3.51 8.74
N HIS A 131 10.13 -3.75 8.84
CA HIS A 131 11.12 -2.80 8.32
C HIS A 131 10.90 -2.51 6.82
N LEU A 132 10.67 -3.54 6.01
CA LEU A 132 10.58 -3.43 4.54
C LEU A 132 9.28 -4.01 3.95
N PHE A 133 8.34 -4.45 4.79
CA PHE A 133 7.10 -5.11 4.36
C PHE A 133 5.92 -4.66 5.22
N SER A 134 4.71 -4.90 4.71
CA SER A 134 3.45 -4.66 5.40
C SER A 134 2.66 -5.96 5.48
N LEU A 135 1.88 -6.11 6.54
CA LEU A 135 0.94 -7.21 6.75
C LEU A 135 -0.43 -6.65 7.11
N ALA A 136 -1.48 -7.23 6.55
CA ALA A 136 -2.85 -7.00 6.98
C ALA A 136 -3.53 -8.35 7.16
N ILE A 137 -4.33 -8.49 8.21
CA ILE A 137 -5.20 -9.64 8.36
C ILE A 137 -6.46 -9.35 7.54
N ALA A 138 -6.81 -10.21 6.60
CA ALA A 138 -8.06 -10.13 5.86
C ALA A 138 -8.93 -11.33 6.21
N ARG A 139 -10.24 -11.13 6.41
CA ARG A 139 -11.15 -12.27 6.50
C ARG A 139 -11.19 -12.97 5.14
N PRO A 140 -11.30 -14.31 5.10
CA PRO A 140 -11.08 -15.12 3.90
C PRO A 140 -11.96 -14.78 2.69
N GLU A 141 -13.06 -14.03 2.85
CA GLU A 141 -13.89 -13.59 1.73
C GLU A 141 -13.39 -12.34 1.00
N GLN A 142 -12.29 -11.71 1.46
CA GLN A 142 -11.86 -10.38 0.99
C GLN A 142 -10.42 -10.30 0.46
N VAL A 143 -9.77 -11.45 0.22
CA VAL A 143 -8.55 -11.45 -0.60
C VAL A 143 -8.99 -11.27 -2.05
N ALA A 144 -8.62 -10.15 -2.67
CA ALA A 144 -8.76 -10.00 -4.12
C ALA A 144 -8.23 -11.27 -4.79
N LYS A 145 -9.04 -11.92 -5.64
CA LYS A 145 -8.60 -13.10 -6.41
C LYS A 145 -7.18 -12.83 -6.93
N PRO A 146 -6.24 -13.78 -6.82
CA PRO A 146 -4.92 -13.62 -7.42
C PRO A 146 -5.09 -13.10 -8.84
N LEU A 147 -4.35 -12.04 -9.20
CA LEU A 147 -4.37 -11.53 -10.57
C LEU A 147 -4.15 -12.72 -11.51
N PRO A 148 -4.99 -12.90 -12.55
CA PRO A 148 -4.83 -14.02 -13.47
C PRO A 148 -3.41 -13.98 -14.02
N ASN A 149 -2.71 -15.11 -13.90
CA ASN A 149 -1.37 -15.27 -14.44
C ASN A 149 -1.48 -15.10 -15.96
N PRO A 150 -0.79 -14.14 -16.61
CA PRO A 150 -0.97 -13.84 -18.04
C PRO A 150 -0.42 -14.93 -18.98
N GLY A 151 -0.18 -16.15 -18.47
CA GLY A 151 0.55 -17.21 -19.20
C GLY A 151 -0.09 -18.60 -19.19
N SER A 152 -1.24 -18.83 -18.54
CA SER A 152 -1.92 -20.14 -18.63
C SER A 152 -3.11 -20.07 -19.59
N GLY A 153 -2.82 -19.74 -20.85
CA GLY A 153 -3.71 -20.06 -21.95
C GLY A 153 -3.57 -21.55 -22.25
N GLU A 154 -4.17 -22.39 -21.41
CA GLU A 154 -4.43 -23.78 -21.80
C GLU A 154 -5.68 -23.75 -22.68
N PRO A 155 -5.57 -24.04 -23.99
CA PRO A 155 -6.75 -24.08 -24.84
C PRO A 155 -7.66 -25.22 -24.35
N PRO A 156 -8.99 -25.05 -24.39
CA PRO A 156 -9.90 -26.12 -24.02
C PRO A 156 -9.67 -27.33 -24.95
N VAL A 157 -9.42 -28.50 -24.35
CA VAL A 157 -9.55 -29.78 -25.05
C VAL A 157 -11.04 -30.00 -25.29
N ASP A 158 -11.48 -29.69 -26.51
CA ASP A 158 -12.84 -29.99 -26.96
C ASP A 158 -12.89 -31.47 -27.33
N GLU A 159 -13.41 -32.29 -26.41
CA GLU A 159 -13.71 -33.69 -26.64
C GLU A 159 -15.04 -33.76 -27.42
N GLN A 160 -14.97 -34.18 -28.69
CA GLN A 160 -16.03 -34.31 -29.69
C GLN A 160 -16.28 -33.10 -30.63
N ALA A 161 -15.49 -33.04 -31.71
CA ALA A 161 -15.93 -32.54 -33.01
C ALA A 161 -15.65 -33.60 -34.10
N PRO A 162 -16.61 -33.90 -35.00
CA PRO A 162 -16.39 -34.78 -36.16
C PRO A 162 -15.48 -34.11 -37.20
N PRO A 163 -14.80 -34.88 -38.08
CA PRO A 163 -13.88 -34.29 -39.06
C PRO A 163 -14.66 -33.45 -40.07
N SER A 164 -14.40 -32.14 -40.10
CA SER A 164 -14.85 -31.24 -41.16
C SER A 164 -13.81 -31.23 -42.27
N ASP A 165 -14.27 -31.58 -43.46
CA ASP A 165 -13.55 -31.68 -44.73
C ASP A 165 -12.64 -30.47 -45.01
N GLU A 166 -11.37 -30.72 -45.30
CA GLU A 166 -10.45 -29.74 -45.87
C GLU A 166 -10.85 -29.46 -47.33
N PRO A 167 -11.02 -28.19 -47.76
CA PRO A 167 -11.11 -27.88 -49.18
C PRO A 167 -9.72 -27.96 -49.84
N GLU A 168 -9.66 -28.76 -50.89
CA GLU A 168 -8.50 -29.03 -51.72
C GLU A 168 -7.80 -27.76 -52.22
N CYS A 169 -6.47 -27.77 -52.15
CA CYS A 169 -5.58 -26.74 -52.68
C CYS A 169 -5.62 -26.76 -54.23
N PRO A 170 -6.07 -25.71 -54.93
CA PRO A 170 -6.10 -25.73 -56.38
C PRO A 170 -4.69 -25.67 -56.98
N LEU A 171 -4.47 -26.60 -57.91
CA LEU A 171 -3.26 -26.82 -58.70
C LEU A 171 -2.84 -25.61 -59.54
N ALA A 172 -1.53 -25.59 -59.83
CA ALA A 172 -0.85 -25.01 -60.99
C ALA A 172 -0.37 -23.55 -60.93
N VAL A 173 0.93 -23.39 -60.69
CA VAL A 173 1.79 -22.49 -61.50
C VAL A 173 3.03 -23.27 -61.96
N PRO A 174 3.56 -23.01 -63.17
CA PRO A 174 4.29 -24.00 -63.96
C PRO A 174 5.80 -24.05 -63.67
N ASP A 175 6.38 -25.21 -63.96
CA ASP A 175 7.80 -25.52 -63.99
C ASP A 175 8.65 -24.45 -64.70
N CYS A 176 9.77 -24.08 -64.08
CA CYS A 176 10.90 -23.46 -64.75
C CYS A 176 12.18 -24.11 -64.20
N ASP A 177 12.65 -25.13 -64.91
CA ASP A 177 13.98 -25.71 -64.74
C ASP A 177 14.85 -25.29 -65.93
N HIS A 178 15.83 -24.41 -65.64
CA HIS A 178 17.18 -24.23 -66.21
C HIS A 178 17.38 -24.05 -67.73
N PRO A 179 18.46 -23.34 -68.14
CA PRO A 179 19.83 -23.87 -68.08
C PRO A 179 20.73 -23.24 -67.00
#